data_AF-A0A8S1FC24-F1
#
_entry.id   AF-A0A8S1FC24-F1
#
_cell.length_a   1.000
_cell.length_b   1.000
_cell.length_c   1.000
_cell.angle_alpha   90.00
_cell.angle_beta   90.00
_cell.angle_gamma   90.00
#
_symmetry.space_group_name_H-M   'P 1'
#
loop_
_entity.id
_entity.type
_entity.pdbx_description
1 polymer ?
#
loop_
_entity_poly.entity_id
_entity_poly.type
_entity_poly.pdbx_seq_one_letter_code
_entity_poly.pdbx_strand_id
1 'polypeptide(L)'
;MENAPVGTISEMIRHIRFGQKKVMQEGKEPNEKGTKPPCMIGSDSIPTGAVIGSASSGIGGALLVNRRRQEGNPVLKYVRNVRYEWGDIAPDFECGSTFAVVYLSFKYHKMHPNYVYTRLSARGENNYKHKVLLAYCNVEEPRHVQRELNMMCYRQGWTLVICYSVEEAAEYIENFKLSQSKDVTFKKPGAENDGNERAQLHEIAVGILTAARGITKTDAQRLLFNFGTLENIGKADEAKLALSPGLGPIKAKNLYSFLHTPFAT
;
A
#
# COMPACT_ATOMS: atom_id res chain seq x y z
N MET A 1 4.41 51.58 0.28
CA MET A 1 5.22 50.35 0.33
C MET A 1 5.27 49.94 1.79
N GLU A 2 4.33 49.11 2.19
CA GLU A 2 4.11 48.71 3.58
C GLU A 2 4.65 47.29 3.75
N ASN A 3 5.65 47.12 4.62
CA ASN A 3 6.34 45.85 4.84
C ASN A 3 5.38 44.85 5.51
N ALA A 4 5.05 43.77 4.81
CA ALA A 4 4.39 42.61 5.40
C ALA A 4 5.33 41.88 6.37
N PRO A 5 4.82 41.31 7.47
CA PRO A 5 5.65 40.56 8.41
C PRO A 5 6.13 39.25 7.76
N VAL A 6 7.44 39.15 7.55
CA VAL A 6 8.11 37.96 7.04
C VAL A 6 8.15 36.92 8.18
N GLY A 7 7.25 35.94 8.12
CA GLY A 7 7.23 34.84 9.08
C GLY A 7 8.49 34.00 8.98
N THR A 8 9.11 33.66 10.11
CA THR A 8 10.18 32.67 10.18
C THR A 8 9.61 31.30 10.56
N ILE A 9 10.35 30.23 10.27
CA ILE A 9 10.00 28.87 10.72
C ILE A 9 9.79 28.84 12.25
N SER A 10 10.57 29.63 12.99
CA SER A 10 10.46 29.79 14.45
C SER A 10 9.09 30.35 14.89
N GLU A 11 8.50 31.27 14.13
CA GLU A 11 7.16 31.82 14.38
C GLU A 11 6.04 30.79 14.14
N MET A 12 6.20 29.91 13.14
CA MET A 12 5.20 28.87 12.83
C MET A 12 5.12 27.77 13.88
N ILE A 13 6.20 27.47 14.61
CA ILE A 13 6.23 26.42 15.65
C ILE A 13 5.37 26.80 16.87
N ARG A 14 5.03 28.08 17.06
CA ARG A 14 4.33 28.63 18.22
C ARG A 14 2.86 28.17 18.39
N HIS A 15 2.26 27.55 17.36
CA HIS A 15 0.83 27.20 17.35
C HIS A 15 0.50 25.78 17.84
N ILE A 16 1.47 24.99 18.29
CA ILE A 16 1.24 23.62 18.77
C ILE A 16 1.31 23.58 20.31
N ARG A 17 0.17 23.84 20.98
CA ARG A 17 0.04 23.66 22.44
C ARG A 17 -0.17 22.19 22.78
N PHE A 18 0.76 21.60 23.53
CA PHE A 18 0.60 20.30 24.18
C PHE A 18 0.00 20.46 25.57
N GLY A 19 -1.28 20.11 25.74
CA GLY A 19 -1.93 20.04 27.04
C GLY A 19 -1.50 18.80 27.81
N GLN A 20 -0.93 18.96 29.00
CA GLN A 20 -0.71 17.86 29.93
C GLN A 20 -1.98 17.59 30.75
N LYS A 21 -2.42 16.32 30.82
CA LYS A 21 -3.26 15.83 31.91
C LYS A 21 -2.67 14.56 32.52
N LYS A 22 -2.81 14.54 33.85
CA LYS A 22 -2.22 13.67 34.87
C LYS A 22 -2.88 12.28 34.85
N VAL A 23 -2.08 11.22 34.95
CA VAL A 23 -2.53 9.83 35.12
C VAL A 23 -2.65 9.52 36.61
N MET A 24 -3.75 8.87 37.01
CA MET A 24 -3.88 8.12 38.26
C MET A 24 -4.39 6.70 37.94
N GLN A 25 -3.76 5.70 38.56
CA GLN A 25 -3.97 4.27 38.38
C GLN A 25 -4.91 3.69 39.44
N GLU A 26 -5.64 2.63 39.08
CA GLU A 26 -6.10 1.47 39.88
C GLU A 26 -6.86 0.55 38.87
N GLY A 27 -6.76 -0.77 38.75
CA GLY A 27 -6.11 -1.83 39.53
C GLY A 27 -7.10 -2.92 39.96
N LYS A 28 -7.53 -3.86 39.07
CA LYS A 28 -7.96 -5.26 39.43
C LYS A 28 -8.45 -6.13 38.24
N GLU A 29 -8.01 -7.38 38.24
CA GLU A 29 -8.52 -8.58 37.54
C GLU A 29 -8.67 -9.72 38.60
N PRO A 30 -9.18 -10.93 38.30
CA PRO A 30 -10.39 -11.34 37.56
C PRO A 30 -11.21 -12.40 38.38
N ASN A 31 -12.34 -12.92 37.87
CA ASN A 31 -12.91 -14.18 38.40
C ASN A 31 -13.62 -15.04 37.34
N GLU A 32 -13.30 -16.33 37.38
CA GLU A 32 -13.82 -17.44 36.58
C GLU A 32 -15.18 -17.97 37.05
N LYS A 33 -15.89 -18.66 36.14
CA LYS A 33 -16.73 -19.87 36.28
C LYS A 33 -17.48 -20.02 34.94
N GLY A 34 -17.40 -21.10 34.14
CA GLY A 34 -17.35 -22.52 34.44
C GLY A 34 -18.74 -23.13 34.15
N THR A 35 -18.81 -24.04 33.16
CA THR A 35 -19.64 -25.27 33.06
C THR A 35 -20.27 -25.53 31.66
N LYS A 36 -20.00 -26.74 31.13
CA LYS A 36 -20.62 -27.52 30.02
C LYS A 36 -21.03 -28.88 30.65
N PRO A 37 -21.64 -29.89 29.96
CA PRO A 37 -22.61 -29.96 28.85
C PRO A 37 -23.79 -30.94 29.26
N PRO A 38 -24.55 -31.74 28.44
CA PRO A 38 -24.08 -32.70 27.40
C PRO A 38 -24.93 -32.87 26.09
N CYS A 39 -24.22 -33.40 25.08
CA CYS A 39 -24.54 -34.33 23.97
C CYS A 39 -25.99 -34.78 23.66
N MET A 40 -26.34 -34.91 22.36
CA MET A 40 -26.90 -36.16 21.78
C MET A 40 -26.77 -36.21 20.24
N ILE A 41 -26.61 -37.46 19.77
CA ILE A 41 -26.45 -37.98 18.40
C ILE A 41 -27.84 -38.19 17.75
N GLY A 42 -27.96 -38.06 16.43
CA GLY A 42 -29.14 -38.50 15.67
C GLY A 42 -28.97 -38.34 14.16
N SER A 43 -29.23 -39.41 13.42
CA SER A 43 -28.90 -39.67 12.02
C SER A 43 -30.04 -39.35 11.03
N ASP A 44 -29.65 -39.37 9.75
CA ASP A 44 -30.43 -39.66 8.53
C ASP A 44 -31.41 -38.64 7.92
N SER A 45 -31.12 -38.33 6.64
CA SER A 45 -32.00 -38.43 5.46
C SER A 45 -32.04 -37.20 4.54
N ILE A 46 -31.85 -37.47 3.24
CA ILE A 46 -31.92 -36.56 2.10
C ILE A 46 -33.41 -36.29 1.78
N PRO A 47 -33.77 -35.05 1.40
CA PRO A 47 -34.48 -34.91 0.13
C PRO A 47 -33.99 -33.73 -0.74
N THR A 48 -34.02 -34.03 -2.03
CA THR A 48 -33.83 -33.17 -3.20
C THR A 48 -34.83 -32.00 -3.21
N GLY A 49 -34.36 -30.77 -3.42
CA GLY A 49 -35.21 -29.61 -3.63
C GLY A 49 -34.39 -28.33 -3.83
N ALA A 50 -34.52 -27.72 -5.00
CA ALA A 50 -33.77 -26.55 -5.44
C ALA A 50 -33.93 -25.36 -4.47
N VAL A 51 -32.80 -24.80 -4.03
CA VAL A 51 -32.73 -23.50 -3.36
C VAL A 51 -31.67 -22.68 -4.07
N ILE A 52 -32.08 -21.53 -4.60
CA ILE A 52 -31.20 -20.46 -5.07
C ILE A 52 -30.41 -19.99 -3.85
N GLY A 53 -29.20 -20.53 -3.70
CA GLY A 53 -28.28 -20.17 -2.63
C GLY A 53 -27.59 -18.86 -2.96
N SER A 54 -28.10 -17.75 -2.41
CA SER A 54 -27.25 -16.60 -2.10
C SER A 54 -26.23 -17.05 -1.06
N ALA A 55 -25.05 -17.47 -1.51
CA ALA A 55 -23.94 -17.82 -0.63
C ALA A 55 -23.26 -16.53 -0.13
N SER A 56 -23.49 -16.17 1.13
CA SER A 56 -22.69 -15.17 1.83
C SER A 56 -21.37 -15.78 2.31
N SER A 57 -20.26 -15.20 1.82
CA SER A 57 -18.97 -14.99 2.49
C SER A 57 -18.21 -16.19 3.05
N GLY A 58 -17.22 -16.65 2.28
CA GLY A 58 -15.90 -17.00 2.81
C GLY A 58 -14.94 -15.83 2.58
N ILE A 59 -14.02 -15.58 3.52
CA ILE A 59 -13.00 -14.50 3.53
C ILE A 59 -11.96 -14.61 2.38
N GLY A 60 -12.22 -15.44 1.38
CA GLY A 60 -11.49 -15.52 0.12
C GLY A 60 -12.32 -16.27 -0.91
N GLY A 61 -13.05 -15.54 -1.76
CA GLY A 61 -13.79 -16.16 -2.87
C GLY A 61 -12.84 -16.87 -3.85
N ALA A 62 -13.35 -17.82 -4.64
CA ALA A 62 -12.54 -18.48 -5.66
C ALA A 62 -12.09 -17.49 -6.76
N LEU A 63 -11.00 -17.83 -7.45
CA LEU A 63 -10.59 -17.21 -8.72
C LEU A 63 -11.52 -17.73 -9.83
N LEU A 64 -12.23 -16.85 -10.52
CA LEU A 64 -13.03 -17.29 -11.67
C LEU A 64 -12.17 -17.31 -12.93
N VAL A 65 -12.24 -18.41 -13.66
CA VAL A 65 -11.45 -18.66 -14.87
C VAL A 65 -12.38 -18.90 -16.05
N ASN A 66 -12.08 -18.24 -17.18
CA ASN A 66 -12.84 -18.42 -18.41
C ASN A 66 -12.65 -19.82 -19.00
N ARG A 67 -13.71 -20.63 -18.96
CA ARG A 67 -13.66 -22.01 -19.45
C ARG A 67 -13.31 -22.11 -20.92
N ARG A 68 -13.89 -21.27 -21.79
CA ARG A 68 -13.74 -21.42 -23.25
C ARG A 68 -12.33 -21.10 -23.75
N ARG A 69 -11.60 -20.23 -23.05
CA ARG A 69 -10.32 -19.69 -23.52
C ARG A 69 -9.12 -20.19 -22.73
N GLN A 70 -9.32 -20.52 -21.45
CA GLN A 70 -8.24 -20.89 -20.54
C GLN A 70 -8.20 -22.39 -20.24
N GLU A 71 -9.12 -23.19 -20.80
CA GLU A 71 -9.02 -24.64 -20.76
C GLU A 71 -7.72 -25.09 -21.46
N GLY A 72 -6.83 -25.72 -20.69
CA GLY A 72 -5.51 -26.16 -21.15
C GLY A 72 -4.35 -25.17 -20.97
N ASN A 73 -4.58 -23.97 -20.39
CA ASN A 73 -3.49 -23.05 -20.11
C ASN A 73 -2.52 -23.62 -19.04
N PRO A 74 -1.20 -23.72 -19.30
CA PRO A 74 -0.24 -24.25 -18.32
C PRO A 74 -0.17 -23.44 -17.02
N VAL A 75 -0.55 -22.15 -17.02
CA VAL A 75 -0.60 -21.30 -15.81
C VAL A 75 -1.45 -21.95 -14.71
N LEU A 76 -2.55 -22.59 -15.07
CA LEU A 76 -3.47 -23.22 -14.11
C LEU A 76 -2.83 -24.37 -13.32
N LYS A 77 -1.74 -24.98 -13.81
CA LYS A 77 -1.00 -26.03 -13.09
C LYS A 77 -0.18 -25.47 -11.92
N TYR A 78 0.15 -24.18 -11.99
CA TYR A 78 1.00 -23.50 -11.01
C TYR A 78 0.20 -22.68 -10.00
N VAL A 79 -1.10 -22.46 -10.24
CA VAL A 79 -2.01 -21.87 -9.26
C VAL A 79 -2.32 -22.89 -8.16
N ARG A 80 -1.81 -22.68 -6.95
CA ARG A 80 -1.92 -23.57 -5.79
C ARG A 80 -2.44 -22.87 -4.54
N ASN A 81 -2.13 -21.59 -4.40
CA ASN A 81 -2.42 -20.81 -3.20
C ASN A 81 -3.87 -20.30 -3.16
N VAL A 82 -4.56 -20.32 -4.31
CA VAL A 82 -5.93 -19.88 -4.48
C VAL A 82 -6.75 -20.97 -5.17
N ARG A 83 -7.96 -21.22 -4.68
CA ARG A 83 -8.93 -22.11 -5.35
C ARG A 83 -9.50 -21.41 -6.58
N TYR A 84 -9.59 -22.10 -7.71
CA TYR A 84 -10.22 -21.57 -8.91
C TYR A 84 -11.49 -22.33 -9.29
N GLU A 85 -12.42 -21.63 -9.93
CA GLU A 85 -13.69 -22.14 -10.42
C GLU A 85 -13.89 -21.71 -11.87
N TRP A 86 -14.54 -22.57 -12.66
CA TRP A 86 -14.86 -22.24 -14.05
C TRP A 86 -16.09 -21.33 -14.09
N GLY A 87 -15.93 -20.15 -14.69
CA GLY A 87 -17.00 -19.18 -14.89
C GLY A 87 -17.15 -18.77 -16.35
N ASP A 88 -18.34 -18.32 -16.72
CA ASP A 88 -18.57 -17.63 -17.99
C ASP A 88 -18.32 -16.13 -17.79
N ILE A 89 -17.07 -15.73 -17.98
CA ILE A 89 -16.58 -14.37 -17.74
C ILE A 89 -16.03 -13.78 -19.04
N ALA A 90 -16.08 -12.46 -19.18
CA ALA A 90 -15.48 -11.75 -20.32
C ALA A 90 -13.92 -11.77 -20.32
N PRO A 91 -13.25 -11.44 -19.19
CA PRO A 91 -11.79 -11.57 -19.09
C PRO A 91 -11.35 -13.05 -19.02
N ASP A 92 -10.04 -13.28 -18.96
CA ASP A 92 -9.49 -14.64 -18.85
C ASP A 92 -9.51 -15.13 -17.41
N PHE A 93 -9.18 -14.23 -16.48
CA PHE A 93 -9.20 -14.48 -15.04
C PHE A 93 -9.86 -13.29 -14.33
N GLU A 94 -10.75 -13.58 -13.39
CA GLU A 94 -11.39 -12.58 -12.55
C GLU A 94 -10.96 -12.79 -11.09
N CYS A 95 -10.15 -11.87 -10.59
CA CYS A 95 -9.55 -11.91 -9.26
C CYS A 95 -10.46 -11.26 -8.19
N GLY A 96 -11.75 -11.04 -8.50
CA GLY A 96 -12.73 -10.37 -7.66
C GLY A 96 -13.71 -9.56 -8.51
N SER A 97 -14.77 -9.04 -7.89
CA SER A 97 -15.85 -8.33 -8.60
C SER A 97 -15.37 -7.12 -9.41
N THR A 98 -14.25 -6.51 -9.03
CA THR A 98 -13.72 -5.29 -9.66
C THR A 98 -12.37 -5.47 -10.35
N PHE A 99 -11.81 -6.67 -10.38
CA PHE A 99 -10.43 -6.92 -10.85
C PHE A 99 -10.40 -7.98 -11.96
N ALA A 100 -10.09 -7.53 -13.18
CA ALA A 100 -9.97 -8.38 -14.36
C ALA A 100 -8.53 -8.50 -14.83
N VAL A 101 -8.16 -9.72 -15.22
CA VAL A 101 -6.86 -10.05 -15.80
C VAL A 101 -7.08 -10.72 -17.14
N VAL A 102 -6.39 -10.22 -18.17
CA VAL A 102 -6.31 -10.82 -19.50
C VAL A 102 -4.91 -11.39 -19.67
N TYR A 103 -4.81 -12.63 -20.13
CA TYR A 103 -3.54 -13.31 -20.31
C TYR A 103 -3.16 -13.38 -21.79
N LEU A 104 -1.92 -13.03 -22.10
CA LEU A 104 -1.41 -12.97 -23.46
C LEU A 104 0.04 -13.41 -23.51
N SER A 105 0.43 -14.20 -24.51
CA SER A 105 1.86 -14.44 -24.79
C SER A 105 2.35 -13.58 -25.95
N PHE A 106 3.62 -13.18 -25.93
CA PHE A 106 4.21 -12.39 -27.00
C PHE A 106 4.23 -13.14 -28.33
N LYS A 107 4.51 -14.45 -28.31
CA LYS A 107 4.42 -15.30 -29.50
C LYS A 107 3.01 -15.28 -30.11
N TYR A 108 1.97 -15.33 -29.28
CA TYR A 108 0.59 -15.25 -29.76
C TYR A 108 0.26 -13.86 -30.33
N HIS A 109 0.70 -12.79 -29.68
CA HIS A 109 0.52 -11.44 -30.19
C HIS A 109 1.18 -11.23 -31.56
N LYS A 110 2.39 -11.78 -31.78
CA LYS A 110 3.05 -11.75 -33.09
C LYS A 110 2.25 -12.46 -34.19
N MET A 111 1.59 -13.58 -33.86
CA MET A 111 0.74 -14.31 -34.81
C MET A 111 -0.60 -13.59 -35.06
N HIS A 112 -1.14 -12.92 -34.03
CA HIS A 112 -2.45 -12.27 -34.07
C HIS A 112 -2.41 -10.86 -33.45
N PRO A 113 -1.85 -9.85 -34.15
CA PRO A 113 -1.71 -8.50 -33.60
C PRO A 113 -3.06 -7.82 -33.30
N ASN A 114 -4.06 -8.06 -34.14
CA ASN A 114 -5.40 -7.48 -33.97
C ASN A 114 -6.17 -8.04 -32.77
N TYR A 115 -5.81 -9.23 -32.27
CA TYR A 115 -6.52 -9.87 -31.15
C TYR A 115 -6.52 -8.96 -29.94
N VAL A 116 -5.35 -8.48 -29.52
CA VAL A 116 -5.17 -7.67 -28.31
C VAL A 116 -5.96 -6.37 -28.41
N TYR A 117 -5.94 -5.71 -29.56
CA TYR A 117 -6.69 -4.47 -29.76
C TYR A 117 -8.19 -4.67 -29.56
N THR A 118 -8.75 -5.74 -30.15
CA THR A 118 -10.18 -6.05 -30.01
C THR A 118 -10.56 -6.45 -28.58
N ARG A 119 -9.66 -7.15 -27.86
CA ARG A 119 -9.87 -7.54 -26.46
C ARG A 119 -9.89 -6.34 -25.53
N LEU A 120 -8.85 -5.51 -25.56
CA LEU A 120 -8.77 -4.33 -24.68
C LEU A 120 -9.87 -3.30 -24.97
N SER A 121 -10.38 -3.26 -26.21
CA SER A 121 -11.48 -2.38 -26.61
C SER A 121 -12.87 -2.98 -26.33
N ALA A 122 -12.97 -4.26 -25.96
CA ALA A 122 -14.25 -4.92 -25.71
C ALA A 122 -14.90 -4.38 -24.44
N ARG A 123 -16.19 -4.04 -24.52
CA ARG A 123 -16.96 -3.46 -23.40
C ARG A 123 -17.03 -4.36 -22.16
N GLY A 124 -17.03 -5.69 -22.35
CA GLY A 124 -17.13 -6.65 -21.25
C GLY A 124 -15.93 -6.60 -20.29
N GLU A 125 -14.71 -6.51 -20.81
CA GLU A 125 -13.50 -6.35 -19.99
C GLU A 125 -13.31 -4.93 -19.47
N ASN A 126 -13.85 -3.93 -20.17
CA ASN A 126 -13.68 -2.53 -19.78
C ASN A 126 -14.58 -2.10 -18.60
N ASN A 127 -15.51 -2.96 -18.16
CA ASN A 127 -16.41 -2.67 -17.04
C ASN A 127 -15.74 -2.82 -15.65
N TYR A 128 -14.54 -3.40 -15.60
CA TYR A 128 -13.82 -3.60 -14.34
C TYR A 128 -13.02 -2.35 -13.96
N LYS A 129 -12.97 -2.05 -12.65
CA LYS A 129 -12.22 -0.91 -12.10
C LYS A 129 -10.71 -1.10 -12.27
N HIS A 130 -10.24 -2.31 -12.01
CA HIS A 130 -8.84 -2.69 -12.14
C HIS A 130 -8.71 -3.66 -13.32
N LYS A 131 -7.92 -3.25 -14.31
CA LYS A 131 -7.73 -3.97 -15.57
C LYS A 131 -6.25 -4.22 -15.79
N VAL A 132 -5.86 -5.49 -15.82
CA VAL A 132 -4.47 -5.90 -15.97
C VAL A 132 -4.31 -6.77 -17.19
N LEU A 133 -3.35 -6.42 -18.05
CA LEU A 133 -2.87 -7.29 -19.12
C LEU A 133 -1.62 -8.00 -18.61
N LEU A 134 -1.74 -9.30 -18.36
CA LEU A 134 -0.65 -10.17 -17.96
C LEU A 134 0.01 -10.77 -19.21
N ALA A 135 1.21 -10.31 -19.53
CA ALA A 135 1.88 -10.62 -20.77
C ALA A 135 3.11 -11.52 -20.55
N TYR A 136 3.04 -12.76 -21.05
CA TYR A 136 4.11 -13.74 -20.99
C TYR A 136 5.14 -13.51 -22.11
N CYS A 137 6.36 -13.18 -21.70
CA CYS A 137 7.50 -12.94 -22.58
C CYS A 137 8.19 -14.25 -22.96
N ASN A 138 7.82 -14.81 -24.11
CA ASN A 138 8.36 -16.06 -24.66
C ASN A 138 9.09 -15.87 -26.00
N VAL A 139 9.75 -14.73 -26.17
CA VAL A 139 10.39 -14.31 -27.42
C VAL A 139 11.76 -13.71 -27.11
N GLU A 140 12.75 -13.98 -27.95
CA GLU A 140 14.14 -13.50 -27.79
C GLU A 140 14.26 -11.98 -27.91
N GLU A 141 13.54 -11.36 -28.84
CA GLU A 141 13.51 -9.90 -29.01
C GLU A 141 12.13 -9.32 -28.62
N PRO A 142 11.93 -8.99 -27.33
CA PRO A 142 10.66 -8.49 -26.82
C PRO A 142 10.47 -6.98 -26.96
N ARG A 143 11.53 -6.19 -27.22
CA ARG A 143 11.51 -4.72 -27.12
C ARG A 143 10.42 -4.07 -27.98
N HIS A 144 10.28 -4.52 -29.21
CA HIS A 144 9.28 -3.98 -30.13
C HIS A 144 7.84 -4.30 -29.68
N VAL A 145 7.59 -5.57 -29.31
CA VAL A 145 6.27 -6.03 -28.84
C VAL A 145 5.89 -5.36 -27.51
N GLN A 146 6.85 -5.24 -26.58
CA GLN A 146 6.63 -4.55 -25.31
C GLN A 146 6.24 -3.09 -25.51
N ARG A 147 6.94 -2.38 -26.40
CA ARG A 147 6.63 -0.97 -26.70
C ARG A 147 5.21 -0.82 -27.27
N GLU A 148 4.83 -1.70 -28.19
CA GLU A 148 3.49 -1.70 -28.80
C GLU A 148 2.41 -1.98 -27.75
N LEU A 149 2.54 -3.07 -26.99
CA LEU A 149 1.60 -3.44 -25.94
C LEU A 149 1.47 -2.36 -24.86
N ASN A 150 2.59 -1.75 -24.46
CA ASN A 150 2.56 -0.67 -23.47
C ASN A 150 1.78 0.55 -23.99
N MET A 151 1.98 0.92 -25.25
CA MET A 151 1.23 2.01 -25.88
C MET A 151 -0.27 1.70 -25.95
N MET A 152 -0.63 0.45 -26.28
CA MET A 152 -2.02 0.01 -26.33
C MET A 152 -2.68 0.01 -24.95
N CYS A 153 -2.00 -0.53 -23.94
CA CYS A 153 -2.46 -0.54 -22.56
C CYS A 153 -2.67 0.89 -22.05
N TYR A 154 -1.71 1.79 -22.29
CA TYR A 154 -1.82 3.19 -21.90
C TYR A 154 -3.05 3.87 -22.51
N ARG A 155 -3.30 3.68 -23.82
CA ARG A 155 -4.45 4.28 -24.51
C ARG A 155 -5.80 3.81 -23.99
N GLN A 156 -5.89 2.55 -23.56
CA GLN A 156 -7.12 1.95 -23.05
C GLN A 156 -7.26 2.01 -21.52
N GLY A 157 -6.27 2.57 -20.82
CA GLY A 157 -6.23 2.63 -19.36
C GLY A 157 -6.12 1.25 -18.70
N TRP A 158 -5.28 0.38 -19.27
CA TRP A 158 -4.92 -0.93 -18.72
C TRP A 158 -3.52 -0.89 -18.12
N THR A 159 -3.29 -1.68 -17.09
CA THR A 159 -1.96 -1.88 -16.51
C THR A 159 -1.29 -3.09 -17.19
N LEU A 160 -0.13 -2.87 -17.79
CA LEU A 160 0.68 -3.95 -18.35
C LEU A 160 1.58 -4.56 -17.26
N VAL A 161 1.52 -5.89 -17.10
CA VAL A 161 2.44 -6.67 -16.26
C VAL A 161 3.10 -7.72 -17.13
N ILE A 162 4.43 -7.81 -17.07
CA ILE A 162 5.22 -8.74 -17.89
C ILE A 162 5.72 -9.87 -17.01
N CYS A 163 5.61 -11.11 -17.51
CA CYS A 163 6.12 -12.32 -16.85
C CYS A 163 7.14 -13.00 -17.76
N TYR A 164 8.19 -13.57 -17.18
CA TYR A 164 9.22 -14.31 -17.92
C TYR A 164 9.08 -15.83 -17.76
N SER A 165 8.26 -16.29 -16.82
CA SER A 165 7.90 -17.69 -16.65
C SER A 165 6.40 -17.87 -16.47
N VAL A 166 5.93 -19.11 -16.64
CA VAL A 166 4.51 -19.47 -16.49
C VAL A 166 4.16 -19.56 -15.00
N GLU A 167 5.15 -19.92 -14.20
CA GLU A 167 5.13 -19.96 -12.74
C GLU A 167 4.94 -18.55 -12.16
N GLU A 168 5.71 -17.55 -12.64
CA GLU A 168 5.53 -16.14 -12.26
C GLU A 168 4.12 -15.66 -12.60
N ALA A 169 3.61 -16.01 -13.77
CA ALA A 169 2.28 -15.60 -14.18
C ALA A 169 1.19 -16.12 -13.21
N ALA A 170 1.33 -17.36 -12.72
CA ALA A 170 0.43 -17.91 -11.72
C ALA A 170 0.56 -17.17 -10.38
N GLU A 171 1.78 -16.92 -9.92
CA GLU A 171 2.04 -16.18 -8.67
C GLU A 171 1.46 -14.76 -8.73
N TYR A 172 1.57 -14.05 -9.86
CA TYR A 172 0.94 -12.74 -10.03
C TYR A 172 -0.58 -12.81 -9.91
N ILE A 173 -1.23 -13.79 -10.54
CA ILE A 173 -2.69 -13.96 -10.46
C ILE A 173 -3.13 -14.23 -9.02
N GLU A 174 -2.40 -15.07 -8.28
CA GLU A 174 -2.65 -15.33 -6.87
C GLU A 174 -2.50 -14.06 -6.02
N ASN A 175 -1.43 -13.30 -6.25
CA ASN A 175 -1.19 -12.03 -5.55
C ASN A 175 -2.28 -11.00 -5.86
N PHE A 176 -2.77 -10.93 -7.10
CA PHE A 176 -3.89 -10.06 -7.44
C PHE A 176 -5.14 -10.45 -6.67
N LYS A 177 -5.44 -11.76 -6.55
CA LYS A 177 -6.58 -12.21 -5.76
C LYS A 177 -6.43 -11.89 -4.27
N LEU A 178 -5.27 -12.18 -3.70
CA LEU A 178 -4.99 -11.96 -2.27
C LEU A 178 -4.92 -10.48 -1.90
N SER A 179 -4.50 -9.62 -2.82
CA SER A 179 -4.45 -8.17 -2.61
C SER A 179 -5.82 -7.50 -2.61
N GLN A 180 -6.87 -8.13 -3.14
CA GLN A 180 -8.24 -7.61 -3.01
C GLN A 180 -8.80 -7.78 -1.59
N SER A 181 -8.39 -8.83 -0.86
CA SER A 181 -8.85 -9.08 0.51
C SER A 181 -8.11 -8.24 1.56
N LYS A 182 -6.90 -7.81 1.23
CA LYS A 182 -6.12 -6.91 2.08
C LYS A 182 -6.44 -5.51 1.59
N ASP A 183 -7.38 -4.82 2.24
CA ASP A 183 -7.46 -3.38 2.10
C ASP A 183 -6.08 -2.82 2.46
N VAL A 184 -5.26 -2.54 1.43
CA VAL A 184 -4.05 -1.74 1.57
C VAL A 184 -4.55 -0.32 1.75
N THR A 185 -5.21 -0.10 2.89
CA THR A 185 -5.17 1.19 3.53
C THR A 185 -3.70 1.51 3.55
N PHE A 186 -3.28 2.51 2.78
CA PHE A 186 -1.94 3.06 2.90
C PHE A 186 -1.82 3.44 4.37
N LYS A 187 -1.30 2.51 5.18
CA LYS A 187 -0.95 2.77 6.56
C LYS A 187 0.17 3.76 6.40
N LYS A 188 -0.17 5.06 6.46
CA LYS A 188 0.78 6.06 6.91
C LYS A 188 1.42 5.42 8.13
N PRO A 189 2.75 5.25 8.18
CA PRO A 189 3.39 4.76 9.40
C PRO A 189 2.96 5.72 10.53
N GLY A 190 2.03 5.29 11.39
CA GLY A 190 1.56 6.10 12.52
C GLY A 190 0.10 5.92 12.98
N ALA A 191 -0.87 5.52 12.15
CA ALA A 191 -2.28 5.67 12.52
C ALA A 191 -2.90 4.53 13.35
N GLU A 192 -2.18 3.96 14.33
CA GLU A 192 -2.78 3.00 15.28
C GLU A 192 -1.92 2.87 16.55
N ASN A 193 -2.26 3.72 17.54
CA ASN A 193 -2.27 3.51 18.99
C ASN A 193 -2.03 4.86 19.68
N ASP A 194 -2.94 5.29 20.56
CA ASP A 194 -2.86 6.51 21.38
C ASP A 194 -1.54 6.63 22.20
N GLY A 195 -0.81 5.52 22.40
CA GLY A 195 0.53 5.53 23.00
C GLY A 195 1.66 6.01 22.06
N ASN A 196 1.43 5.99 20.74
CA ASN A 196 2.41 6.31 19.72
C ASN A 196 2.37 7.77 19.25
N GLU A 197 1.40 8.59 19.68
CA GLU A 197 1.35 10.01 19.25
C GLU A 197 2.64 10.74 19.60
N ARG A 198 3.17 10.53 20.81
CA ARG A 198 4.44 11.14 21.24
C ARG A 198 5.63 10.65 20.42
N ALA A 199 5.65 9.37 20.05
CA ALA A 199 6.69 8.79 19.21
C ALA A 199 6.61 9.35 17.76
N GLN A 200 5.40 9.51 17.24
CA GLN A 200 5.13 10.10 15.93
C GLN A 200 5.53 11.57 15.88
N LEU A 201 5.15 12.35 16.89
CA LEU A 201 5.53 13.77 17.00
C LEU A 201 7.04 13.93 17.13
N HIS A 202 7.68 13.02 17.87
CA HIS A 202 9.13 12.97 17.96
C HIS A 202 9.76 12.64 16.60
N GLU A 203 9.22 11.70 15.84
CA GLU A 203 9.70 11.37 14.49
C GLU A 203 9.50 12.52 13.49
N ILE A 204 8.36 13.21 13.54
CA ILE A 204 8.10 14.42 12.75
C ILE A 204 9.13 15.50 13.11
N ALA A 205 9.38 15.74 14.41
CA ALA A 205 10.37 16.72 14.85
C ALA A 205 11.79 16.37 14.38
N VAL A 206 12.17 15.08 14.42
CA VAL A 206 13.44 14.59 13.85
C VAL A 206 13.50 14.85 12.35
N GLY A 207 12.39 14.62 11.63
CA GLY A 207 12.27 14.91 10.20
C GLY A 207 12.50 16.38 9.86
N ILE A 208 11.88 17.30 10.61
CA ILE A 208 12.06 18.75 10.44
C ILE A 208 13.52 19.16 10.65
N LEU A 209 14.17 18.66 11.70
CA LEU A 209 15.57 19.00 11.99
C LEU A 209 16.55 18.39 10.97
N THR A 210 16.25 17.19 10.46
CA THR A 210 17.08 16.51 9.45
C THR A 210 16.97 17.18 8.07
N ALA A 211 15.97 18.03 7.84
CA ALA A 211 15.89 18.83 6.61
C ALA A 211 17.02 19.87 6.51
N ALA A 212 17.60 20.29 7.64
CA ALA A 212 18.73 21.20 7.66
C ALA A 212 20.03 20.51 7.18
N ARG A 213 20.79 21.20 6.32
CA ARG A 213 22.00 20.65 5.71
C ARG A 213 23.05 20.27 6.77
N GLY A 214 23.40 18.98 6.80
CA GLY A 214 24.46 18.45 7.65
C GLY A 214 24.01 17.99 9.04
N ILE A 215 22.69 18.00 9.31
CA ILE A 215 22.10 17.44 10.52
C ILE A 215 21.71 15.99 10.28
N THR A 216 22.23 15.09 11.11
CA THR A 216 21.88 13.66 11.04
C THR A 216 20.72 13.34 11.97
N LYS A 217 20.05 12.19 11.77
CA LYS A 217 18.97 11.72 12.67
C LYS A 217 19.42 11.67 14.12
N THR A 218 20.63 11.20 14.37
CA THR A 218 21.26 11.14 15.71
C THR A 218 21.48 12.52 16.31
N ASP A 219 21.92 13.50 15.51
CA ASP A 219 22.10 14.88 15.98
C ASP A 219 20.74 15.53 16.32
N ALA A 220 19.73 15.32 15.48
CA ALA A 220 18.36 15.80 15.72
C ALA A 220 17.74 15.19 17.00
N GLN A 221 17.93 13.90 17.24
CA GLN A 221 17.48 13.24 18.47
C GLN A 221 18.17 13.81 19.72
N ARG A 222 19.49 14.09 19.64
CA ARG A 222 20.24 14.72 20.75
C ARG A 222 19.79 16.15 21.02
N LEU A 223 19.52 16.92 19.97
CA LEU A 223 18.95 18.26 20.09
C LEU A 223 17.59 18.24 20.77
N LEU A 224 16.70 17.32 20.37
CA LEU A 224 15.40 17.15 21.01
C LEU A 224 15.51 16.70 22.47
N PHE A 225 16.49 15.85 22.79
CA PHE A 225 16.76 15.44 24.17
C PHE A 225 17.27 16.59 25.04
N ASN A 226 18.16 17.45 24.52
CA ASN A 226 18.78 18.54 25.27
C ASN A 226 17.88 19.78 25.41
N PHE A 227 17.15 20.15 24.36
CA PHE A 227 16.30 21.34 24.33
C PHE A 227 14.83 21.06 24.65
N GLY A 228 14.41 19.79 24.58
CA GLY A 228 13.06 19.31 24.90
C GLY A 228 12.03 19.58 23.81
N THR A 229 11.93 20.83 23.35
CA THR A 229 10.95 21.26 22.35
C THR A 229 11.61 21.87 21.12
N LEU A 230 10.95 21.74 19.96
CA LEU A 230 11.40 22.36 18.72
C LEU A 230 11.39 23.90 18.82
N GLU A 231 10.48 24.48 19.61
CA GLU A 231 10.42 25.91 19.88
C GLU A 231 11.70 26.40 20.58
N ASN A 232 12.19 25.66 21.57
CA ASN A 232 13.42 26.00 22.29
C ASN A 232 14.64 25.94 21.37
N ILE A 233 14.64 25.05 20.37
CA ILE A 233 15.69 24.97 19.34
C ILE A 233 15.61 26.17 18.40
N GLY A 234 14.39 26.56 17.98
CA GLY A 234 14.15 27.70 17.11
C GLY A 234 14.50 29.06 17.71
N LYS A 235 14.50 29.18 19.05
CA LYS A 235 14.88 30.41 19.78
C LYS A 235 16.31 30.39 20.32
N ALA A 236 17.06 29.30 20.13
CA ALA A 236 18.40 29.17 20.69
C ALA A 236 19.43 29.94 19.85
N ASP A 237 20.37 30.59 20.54
CA ASP A 237 21.54 31.21 19.91
C ASP A 237 22.47 30.17 19.29
N GLU A 238 23.24 30.58 18.27
CA GLU A 238 24.25 29.74 17.59
C GLU A 238 25.23 29.10 18.60
N ALA A 239 25.69 29.86 19.59
CA ALA A 239 26.60 29.39 20.64
C ALA A 239 25.96 28.30 21.52
N LYS A 240 24.65 28.40 21.80
CA LYS A 240 23.91 27.42 22.60
C LYS A 240 23.66 26.13 21.82
N LEU A 241 23.43 26.24 20.51
CA LEU A 241 23.34 25.08 19.62
C LEU A 241 24.67 24.33 19.52
N ALA A 242 25.79 25.05 19.41
CA ALA A 242 27.13 24.47 19.35
C ALA A 242 27.57 23.76 20.66
N LEU A 243 26.93 24.06 21.79
CA LEU A 243 27.16 23.37 23.07
C LEU A 243 26.53 21.97 23.11
N SER A 244 25.64 21.64 22.18
CA SER A 244 24.98 20.33 22.16
C SER A 244 25.95 19.21 21.75
N PRO A 245 25.90 18.05 22.44
CA PRO A 245 26.88 16.99 22.24
C PRO A 245 26.82 16.43 20.81
N GLY A 246 27.95 16.48 20.10
CA GLY A 246 28.08 15.99 18.73
C GLY A 246 27.67 16.99 17.64
N LEU A 247 27.19 18.19 18.01
CA LEU A 247 26.93 19.27 17.06
C LEU A 247 28.12 20.23 17.00
N GLY A 248 28.97 20.06 15.99
CA GLY A 248 30.08 20.99 15.76
C GLY A 248 29.61 22.39 15.35
N PRO A 249 30.48 23.41 15.44
CA PRO A 249 30.14 24.81 15.16
C PRO A 249 29.61 25.02 13.73
N ILE A 250 30.12 24.26 12.76
CA ILE A 250 29.67 24.30 11.36
C ILE A 250 28.21 23.84 11.25
N LYS A 251 27.85 22.75 11.94
CA LYS A 251 26.46 22.22 11.93
C LYS A 251 25.51 23.15 12.67
N ALA A 252 25.95 23.71 13.80
CA ALA A 252 25.19 24.68 14.57
C ALA A 252 24.87 25.95 13.75
N LYS A 253 25.89 26.49 13.06
CA LYS A 253 25.72 27.64 12.15
C LYS A 253 24.73 27.35 11.02
N ASN A 254 24.86 26.19 10.38
CA ASN A 254 23.96 25.79 9.29
C ASN A 254 22.52 25.62 9.77
N LEU A 255 22.31 25.01 10.94
CA LEU A 255 20.98 24.86 11.55
C LEU A 255 20.39 26.22 11.94
N TYR A 256 21.19 27.10 12.57
CA TYR A 256 20.74 28.43 12.96
C TYR A 256 20.33 29.27 11.74
N SER A 257 21.17 29.27 10.70
CA SER A 257 20.87 29.93 9.43
C SER A 257 19.60 29.35 8.79
N PHE A 258 19.45 28.02 8.75
CA PHE A 258 18.26 27.37 8.20
C PHE A 258 16.96 27.79 8.92
N LEU A 259 16.99 27.90 10.25
CA LEU A 259 15.81 28.27 11.05
C LEU A 259 15.44 29.76 10.96
N HIS A 260 16.43 30.63 10.73
CA HIS A 260 16.26 32.09 10.70
C HIS A 260 16.25 32.69 9.28
N THR A 261 16.46 31.88 8.25
CA THR A 261 16.35 32.34 6.86
C THR A 261 14.89 32.71 6.57
N PRO A 262 14.61 33.94 6.08
CA PRO A 262 13.27 34.32 5.67
C PRO A 262 12.82 33.50 4.46
N PHE A 263 11.53 33.20 4.38
CA PHE A 263 10.98 32.62 3.15
C PHE A 263 11.04 33.69 2.05
N ALA A 264 11.75 33.40 0.97
CA ALA A 264 11.66 34.23 -0.23
C ALA A 264 10.22 34.12 -0.77
N THR A 265 9.59 35.28 -1.00
CA THR A 265 8.27 35.38 -1.66
C THR A 265 8.44 35.23 -3.16
#